data_AF-H9NMY3-F1
#
_entry.id   AF-H9NMY3-F1
#
_cell.length_a   1.000
_cell.length_b   1.000
_cell.length_c   1.000
_cell.angle_alpha   90.00
_cell.angle_beta   90.00
_cell.angle_gamma   90.00
#
_symmetry.space_group_name_H-M   'P 1'
#
loop_
_entity.id
_entity.type
_entity.pdbx_description
1 polymer ?
#
loop_
_entity_poly.entity_id
_entity_poly.type
_entity_poly.pdbx_seq_one_letter_code
_entity_poly.pdbx_strand_id
1 'polypeptide(L)'
;QLNATAFDVKSDVSALQKIRDMGGLELIMPAAFAATGDCDAAEFAGRTVVDFPLTGVSIDLPTGLAGTLHAMTFSEQIPGPTLRVTQGDVVRMTLTVPDGEATPHGNDMHASQVTAVPTFGAVQPGTSKTFCYIAEVPGVYKYHCSGVN
;
A
#
# COMPACT_ATOMS: atom_id res chain seq x y z
N GLN A 1 -21.76 29.26 13.54
CA GLN A 1 -20.43 29.89 13.64
C GLN A 1 -19.75 29.28 14.86
N LEU A 2 -18.81 28.36 14.69
CA LEU A 2 -18.17 27.65 15.81
C LEU A 2 -16.78 28.24 16.07
N ASN A 3 -16.63 28.73 17.30
CA ASN A 3 -15.45 29.36 17.88
C ASN A 3 -14.32 28.34 18.08
N ALA A 4 -13.11 28.71 17.66
CA ALA A 4 -11.89 28.02 18.03
C ALA A 4 -11.55 28.33 19.50
N THR A 5 -11.59 27.32 20.36
CA THR A 5 -10.99 27.36 21.70
C THR A 5 -9.52 26.99 21.58
N ALA A 6 -8.64 27.91 21.99
CA ALA A 6 -7.21 27.67 22.11
C ALA A 6 -6.94 26.54 23.12
N PHE A 7 -6.21 25.51 22.69
CA PHE A 7 -5.72 24.46 23.58
C PHE A 7 -4.64 25.04 24.51
N ASP A 8 -4.79 24.78 25.81
CA ASP A 8 -3.93 25.28 26.87
C ASP A 8 -2.58 24.54 26.88
N VAL A 9 -1.53 25.22 26.42
CA VAL A 9 -0.17 24.71 26.18
C VAL A 9 0.59 24.36 27.48
N LYS A 10 0.04 24.62 28.68
CA LYS A 10 0.78 24.46 29.94
C LYS A 10 0.80 23.04 30.52
N SER A 11 -0.19 22.19 30.25
CA SER A 11 -0.21 20.81 30.76
C SER A 11 0.80 19.89 30.07
N ASP A 12 1.06 20.16 28.79
CA ASP A 12 1.87 19.32 27.90
C ASP A 12 3.36 19.38 28.21
N VAL A 13 3.84 20.52 28.70
CA VAL A 13 5.25 20.68 29.11
C VAL A 13 5.59 19.75 30.28
N SER A 14 4.65 19.53 31.20
CA SER A 14 4.87 18.64 32.35
C SER A 14 4.92 17.16 31.96
N ALA A 15 4.11 16.75 31.00
CA ALA A 15 4.07 15.38 30.50
C ALA A 15 5.30 15.08 29.64
N LEU A 16 5.68 16.00 28.76
CA LEU A 16 6.89 15.89 27.94
C LEU A 16 8.16 15.90 28.78
N GLN A 17 8.21 16.73 29.83
CA GLN A 17 9.34 16.76 30.76
C GLN A 17 9.44 15.44 31.55
N LYS A 18 8.32 14.90 32.05
CA LYS A 18 8.31 13.57 32.70
C LYS A 18 8.77 12.46 31.77
N ILE A 19 8.38 12.48 30.49
CA ILE A 19 8.86 11.50 29.49
C ILE A 19 10.38 11.60 29.34
N ARG A 20 10.95 12.81 29.28
CA ARG A 20 12.39 13.03 29.21
C ARG A 20 13.12 12.57 30.47
N ASP A 21 12.55 12.88 31.65
CA ASP A 21 13.11 12.52 32.95
C ASP A 21 13.06 10.99 33.18
N MET A 22 12.13 10.27 32.53
CA MET A 22 12.06 8.81 32.51
C MET A 22 12.96 8.16 31.45
N GLY A 23 13.82 8.92 30.76
CA GLY A 23 14.74 8.40 29.75
C GLY A 23 14.23 8.47 28.30
N GLY A 24 13.12 9.16 28.06
CA GLY A 24 12.47 9.26 26.75
C GLY A 24 11.56 8.09 26.43
N LEU A 25 10.70 8.25 25.41
CA LEU A 25 9.98 7.14 24.81
C LEU A 25 10.88 6.50 23.76
N GLU A 26 11.47 5.36 24.08
CA GLU A 26 12.10 4.52 23.08
C GLU A 26 11.01 3.70 22.38
N LEU A 27 10.62 4.14 21.18
CA LEU A 27 9.75 3.35 20.31
C LEU A 27 10.56 2.18 19.76
N ILE A 28 10.59 1.07 20.50
CA ILE A 28 11.04 -0.21 19.96
C ILE A 28 9.96 -0.67 18.99
N MET A 29 10.12 -0.29 17.73
CA MET A 29 9.35 -0.87 16.64
C MET A 29 9.82 -2.32 16.48
N PRO A 30 9.02 -3.34 16.88
CA PRO A 30 9.39 -4.71 16.63
C PRO A 30 9.53 -4.88 15.11
N ALA A 31 10.37 -5.83 14.67
CA ALA A 31 10.59 -6.17 13.25
C ALA A 31 9.34 -6.82 12.59
N ALA A 32 8.18 -6.20 12.76
CA ALA A 32 6.89 -6.60 12.19
C ALA A 32 6.54 -5.78 10.94
N PHE A 33 7.42 -4.89 10.50
CA PHE A 33 7.31 -4.29 9.18
C PHE A 33 7.84 -5.31 8.18
N ALA A 34 7.00 -5.68 7.20
CA ALA A 34 7.44 -6.56 6.13
C ALA A 34 8.73 -5.97 5.54
N ALA A 35 9.77 -6.80 5.45
CA ALA A 35 10.98 -6.38 4.78
C ALA A 35 10.62 -6.03 3.32
N THR A 36 10.83 -4.77 2.94
CA THR A 36 10.56 -4.23 1.61
C THR A 36 11.83 -3.75 0.98
N GLY A 37 12.05 -4.11 -0.28
CA GLY A 37 13.27 -3.74 -0.98
C GLY A 37 13.24 -4.15 -2.44
N ASP A 38 14.42 -4.08 -3.06
CA ASP A 38 14.64 -4.71 -4.35
C ASP A 38 14.35 -6.21 -4.25
N CYS A 39 13.77 -6.79 -5.30
CA CYS A 39 13.36 -8.18 -5.34
C CYS A 39 14.53 -9.17 -5.22
N ASP A 40 15.76 -8.68 -5.31
CA ASP A 40 17.00 -9.43 -5.15
C ASP A 40 17.70 -9.19 -3.79
N ALA A 41 17.02 -8.55 -2.83
CA ALA A 41 17.57 -8.30 -1.50
C ALA A 41 17.97 -9.61 -0.78
N ALA A 42 19.06 -9.58 -0.01
CA ALA A 42 19.59 -10.76 0.67
C ALA A 42 18.59 -11.42 1.63
N GLU A 43 17.68 -10.63 2.21
CA GLU A 43 16.56 -11.08 3.06
C GLU A 43 15.53 -11.96 2.32
N PHE A 44 15.49 -11.89 0.99
CA PHE A 44 14.62 -12.70 0.13
C PHE A 44 15.27 -14.01 -0.32
N ALA A 45 16.58 -14.18 -0.09
CA ALA A 45 17.31 -15.36 -0.53
C ALA A 45 16.74 -16.65 0.08
N GLY A 46 16.48 -17.64 -0.77
CA GLY A 46 15.96 -18.96 -0.36
C GLY A 46 14.46 -19.01 -0.05
N ARG A 47 13.73 -17.89 -0.18
CA ARG A 47 12.26 -17.86 -0.03
C ARG A 47 11.58 -18.16 -1.36
N THR A 48 10.36 -18.70 -1.30
CA THR A 48 9.51 -18.82 -2.49
C THR A 48 9.07 -17.44 -2.94
N VAL A 49 9.28 -17.12 -4.22
CA VAL A 49 8.78 -15.89 -4.83
C VAL A 49 7.45 -16.20 -5.51
N VAL A 50 6.41 -15.44 -5.18
CA VAL A 50 5.09 -15.51 -5.81
C VAL A 50 4.86 -14.24 -6.62
N ASP A 51 4.74 -14.41 -7.92
CA ASP A 51 4.46 -13.33 -8.86
C ASP A 51 3.00 -12.90 -8.80
N PHE A 52 2.78 -11.59 -8.72
CA PHE A 52 1.46 -10.99 -8.78
C PHE A 52 1.42 -9.84 -9.81
N PRO A 53 1.31 -10.17 -11.11
CA PRO A 53 1.16 -9.18 -12.17
C PRO A 53 -0.27 -8.66 -12.21
N LEU A 54 -0.43 -7.34 -12.18
CA LEU A 54 -1.69 -6.64 -12.34
C LEU A 54 -1.61 -5.60 -13.46
N THR A 55 -2.73 -5.39 -14.13
CA THR A 55 -2.85 -4.31 -15.13
C THR A 55 -3.90 -3.30 -14.66
N GLY A 56 -3.50 -2.05 -14.47
CA GLY A 56 -4.45 -0.97 -14.15
C GLY A 56 -5.12 -0.48 -15.43
N VAL A 57 -6.43 -0.66 -15.55
CA VAL A 57 -7.21 -0.28 -16.75
C VAL A 57 -8.57 0.29 -16.41
N SER A 58 -9.01 1.20 -17.26
CA SER A 58 -10.35 1.79 -17.22
C SER A 58 -11.30 1.00 -18.14
N ILE A 59 -12.42 0.54 -17.61
CA ILE A 59 -13.44 -0.17 -18.38
C ILE A 59 -14.84 0.43 -18.16
N ASP A 60 -15.68 0.28 -19.17
CA ASP A 60 -17.08 0.66 -19.13
C ASP A 60 -17.94 -0.57 -18.78
N LEU A 61 -18.63 -0.50 -17.64
CA LEU A 61 -19.50 -1.56 -17.17
C LEU A 61 -20.98 -1.19 -17.35
N PRO A 62 -21.81 -2.14 -17.82
CA PRO A 62 -23.25 -1.95 -17.86
C PRO A 62 -23.81 -1.93 -16.44
N THR A 63 -24.67 -0.96 -16.14
CA THR A 63 -25.27 -0.79 -14.81
C THR A 63 -26.59 -1.55 -14.65
N GLY A 64 -27.15 -2.09 -15.74
CA GLY A 64 -28.51 -2.64 -15.77
C GLY A 64 -29.61 -1.56 -15.68
N LEU A 65 -29.24 -0.28 -15.65
CA LEU A 65 -30.10 0.90 -15.66
C LEU A 65 -29.69 1.84 -16.81
N ALA A 66 -30.30 3.03 -16.87
CA ALA A 66 -29.82 4.07 -17.77
C ALA A 66 -28.44 4.57 -17.31
N GLY A 67 -27.41 4.32 -18.14
CA GLY A 67 -26.05 4.83 -17.94
C GLY A 67 -24.97 3.76 -17.88
N THR A 68 -23.72 4.21 -17.97
CA THR A 68 -22.50 3.41 -17.93
C THR A 68 -21.72 3.71 -16.65
N LEU A 69 -21.18 2.69 -16.00
CA LEU A 69 -20.22 2.87 -14.92
C LEU A 69 -18.81 2.86 -15.51
N HIS A 70 -18.12 4.00 -15.45
CA HIS A 70 -16.71 4.11 -15.75
C HIS A 70 -15.90 3.61 -14.55
N ALA A 71 -15.31 2.43 -14.66
CA ALA A 71 -14.62 1.77 -13.57
C ALA A 71 -13.11 1.65 -13.81
N MET A 72 -12.33 1.95 -12.79
CA MET A 72 -10.90 1.62 -12.75
C MET A 72 -10.72 0.27 -12.08
N THR A 73 -9.99 -0.63 -12.75
CA THR A 73 -9.88 -2.03 -12.34
C THR A 73 -8.44 -2.50 -12.28
N PHE A 74 -8.23 -3.61 -11.59
CA PHE A 74 -7.02 -4.40 -11.72
C PHE A 74 -7.35 -5.63 -12.56
N SER A 75 -6.72 -5.72 -13.73
CA SER A 75 -6.86 -6.82 -14.68
C SER A 75 -8.32 -7.06 -15.11
N GLU A 76 -9.03 -5.96 -15.43
CA GLU A 76 -10.42 -5.95 -15.91
C GLU A 76 -11.44 -6.59 -14.95
N GLN A 77 -11.07 -6.74 -13.67
CA GLN A 77 -11.89 -7.42 -12.66
C GLN A 77 -12.28 -6.48 -11.52
N ILE A 78 -13.53 -6.62 -11.08
CA ILE A 78 -14.07 -5.98 -9.88
C ILE A 78 -14.79 -7.04 -9.04
N PRO A 79 -14.30 -7.39 -7.83
CA PRO A 79 -13.01 -6.97 -7.27
C PRO A 79 -11.83 -7.50 -8.10
N GLY A 80 -10.63 -6.93 -7.91
CA GLY A 80 -9.44 -7.43 -8.57
C GLY A 80 -9.07 -8.88 -8.14
N PRO A 81 -8.13 -9.53 -8.87
CA PRO A 81 -7.73 -10.90 -8.60
C PRO A 81 -7.27 -11.15 -7.15
N THR A 82 -7.67 -12.26 -6.56
CA THR A 82 -7.19 -12.63 -5.22
C THR A 82 -5.80 -13.27 -5.30
N LEU A 83 -4.82 -12.68 -4.61
CA LEU A 83 -3.52 -13.29 -4.36
C LEU A 83 -3.58 -14.21 -3.13
N ARG A 84 -3.05 -15.43 -3.26
CA ARG A 84 -2.85 -16.36 -2.14
C ARG A 84 -1.38 -16.76 -2.04
N VAL A 85 -0.81 -16.58 -0.86
CA VAL A 85 0.58 -16.94 -0.55
C VAL A 85 0.66 -17.63 0.81
N THR A 86 1.83 -18.20 1.13
CA THR A 86 2.16 -18.74 2.44
C THR A 86 2.95 -17.71 3.25
N GLN A 87 2.80 -17.73 4.57
CA GLN A 87 3.60 -16.89 5.45
C GLN A 87 5.10 -17.10 5.18
N GLY A 88 5.84 -16.00 4.97
CA GLY A 88 7.26 -16.02 4.66
C GLY A 88 7.61 -16.07 3.17
N ASP A 89 6.63 -16.26 2.28
CA ASP A 89 6.83 -16.08 0.84
C ASP A 89 7.15 -14.62 0.52
N VAL A 90 7.87 -14.39 -0.58
CA VAL A 90 8.11 -13.06 -1.15
C VAL A 90 7.04 -12.80 -2.20
N VAL A 91 6.25 -11.76 -2.00
CA VAL A 91 5.29 -11.29 -2.99
C VAL A 91 6.00 -10.32 -3.93
N ARG A 92 6.08 -10.65 -5.21
CA ARG A 92 6.58 -9.75 -6.27
C ARG A 92 5.39 -9.15 -7.02
N MET A 93 4.95 -7.98 -6.57
CA MET A 93 3.83 -7.26 -7.19
C MET A 93 4.36 -6.41 -8.33
N THR A 94 3.82 -6.61 -9.54
CA THR A 94 4.09 -5.74 -10.68
C THR A 94 2.79 -5.12 -11.16
N LEU A 95 2.71 -3.79 -11.13
CA LEU A 95 1.60 -3.05 -11.73
C LEU A 95 2.06 -2.47 -13.06
N THR A 96 1.33 -2.81 -14.12
CA THR A 96 1.47 -2.23 -15.46
C THR A 96 0.27 -1.32 -15.72
N VAL A 97 0.51 -0.09 -16.18
CA VAL A 97 -0.56 0.78 -16.71
C VAL A 97 -0.32 0.91 -18.21
N PRO A 98 -1.20 0.37 -19.07
CA PRO A 98 -1.01 0.41 -20.52
C PRO A 98 -0.90 1.83 -21.06
N ASP A 99 -0.27 1.96 -22.24
CA ASP A 99 -0.34 3.19 -23.03
C ASP A 99 -1.80 3.50 -23.38
N GLY A 100 -2.17 4.78 -23.30
CA GLY A 100 -3.51 5.25 -23.64
C GLY A 100 -4.50 5.31 -22.47
N GLU A 101 -4.14 4.78 -21.29
CA GLU A 101 -4.91 5.04 -20.07
C GLU A 101 -4.88 6.54 -19.72
N ALA A 102 -6.02 7.06 -19.26
CA ALA A 102 -6.17 8.47 -18.96
C ALA A 102 -5.58 8.85 -17.59
N THR A 103 -5.47 7.89 -16.68
CA THR A 103 -5.09 8.12 -15.30
C THR A 103 -3.95 7.20 -14.86
N PRO A 104 -2.97 7.69 -14.09
CA PRO A 104 -2.02 6.82 -13.42
C PRO A 104 -2.74 5.97 -12.36
N HIS A 105 -2.10 4.86 -11.97
CA HIS A 105 -2.56 4.00 -10.90
C HIS A 105 -1.47 3.79 -9.85
N GLY A 106 -1.86 3.36 -8.66
CA GLY A 106 -0.96 2.80 -7.67
C GLY A 106 -1.55 1.50 -7.11
N ASN A 107 -0.83 0.83 -6.20
CA ASN A 107 -1.27 -0.42 -5.61
C ASN A 107 -0.75 -0.54 -4.18
N ASP A 108 -1.65 -0.30 -3.22
CA ASP A 108 -1.40 -0.40 -1.79
C ASP A 108 -1.82 -1.77 -1.27
N MET A 109 -0.84 -2.59 -0.93
CA MET A 109 -1.02 -3.94 -0.37
C MET A 109 -0.94 -3.87 1.15
N HIS A 110 -2.05 -3.98 1.88
CA HIS A 110 -2.02 -3.84 3.34
C HIS A 110 -1.16 -4.90 4.04
N ALA A 111 -0.98 -6.07 3.40
CA ALA A 111 -0.11 -7.14 3.90
C ALA A 111 1.38 -6.74 3.94
N SER A 112 1.81 -5.75 3.15
CA SER A 112 3.21 -5.30 3.16
C SER A 112 3.52 -4.33 4.30
N GLN A 113 2.51 -3.85 5.03
CA GLN A 113 2.69 -2.99 6.21
C GLN A 113 3.60 -1.76 5.97
N VAL A 114 3.63 -1.24 4.75
CA VAL A 114 4.36 -0.01 4.38
C VAL A 114 3.42 1.05 3.85
N THR A 115 3.84 2.31 3.94
CA THR A 115 3.09 3.45 3.39
C THR A 115 3.01 3.39 1.87
N ALA A 116 1.89 3.86 1.31
CA ALA A 116 1.69 3.86 -0.13
C ALA A 116 2.64 4.80 -0.89
N VAL A 117 2.99 5.92 -0.27
CA VAL A 117 3.99 6.86 -0.78
C VAL A 117 5.17 6.87 0.21
N PRO A 118 6.42 6.69 -0.25
CA PRO A 118 6.88 6.63 -1.65
C PRO A 118 6.90 5.21 -2.27
N THR A 119 6.56 4.17 -1.51
CA THR A 119 6.80 2.78 -1.90
C THR A 119 6.13 2.41 -3.22
N PHE A 120 4.81 2.56 -3.31
CA PHE A 120 4.04 2.22 -4.51
C PHE A 120 4.03 3.39 -5.48
N GLY A 121 3.61 4.57 -5.01
CA GLY A 121 3.58 5.79 -5.82
C GLY A 121 2.72 5.67 -7.09
N ALA A 122 2.76 6.71 -7.93
CA ALA A 122 2.08 6.71 -9.21
C ALA A 122 2.85 5.89 -10.27
N VAL A 123 2.18 4.91 -10.86
CA VAL A 123 2.58 4.26 -12.11
C VAL A 123 1.87 4.99 -13.25
N GLN A 124 2.67 5.63 -14.11
CA GLN A 124 2.15 6.43 -15.21
C GLN A 124 1.68 5.54 -16.37
N PRO A 125 0.73 6.00 -17.21
CA PRO A 125 0.40 5.33 -18.46
C PRO A 125 1.64 5.01 -19.29
N GLY A 126 1.70 3.80 -19.84
CA GLY A 126 2.84 3.30 -20.60
C GLY A 126 3.98 2.71 -19.76
N THR A 127 3.84 2.68 -18.44
CA THR A 127 4.92 2.26 -17.54
C THR A 127 4.52 1.08 -16.67
N SER A 128 5.52 0.47 -16.03
CA SER A 128 5.32 -0.57 -15.03
C SER A 128 6.19 -0.30 -13.81
N LYS A 129 5.71 -0.71 -12.65
CA LYS A 129 6.49 -0.68 -11.41
C LYS A 129 6.34 -1.99 -10.65
N THR A 130 7.47 -2.47 -10.15
CA THR A 130 7.55 -3.68 -9.34
C THR A 130 8.00 -3.32 -7.93
N PHE A 131 7.43 -3.99 -6.94
CA PHE A 131 7.96 -4.02 -5.59
C PHE A 131 7.86 -5.41 -4.98
N CYS A 132 8.73 -5.68 -4.02
CA CYS A 132 8.77 -6.95 -3.29
C CYS A 132 8.64 -6.74 -1.79
N TYR A 133 7.90 -7.64 -1.14
CA TYR A 133 7.81 -7.73 0.32
C TYR A 133 7.66 -9.17 0.79
N ILE A 134 8.12 -9.46 2.01
CA ILE A 134 7.87 -10.76 2.66
C ILE A 134 6.47 -10.74 3.30
N ALA A 135 5.65 -11.75 3.03
CA ALA A 135 4.36 -11.92 3.69
C ALA A 135 4.53 -12.40 5.14
N GLU A 136 4.86 -11.50 6.06
CA GLU A 136 5.24 -11.83 7.44
C GLU A 136 4.06 -12.22 8.34
N VAL A 137 2.90 -11.60 8.16
CA VAL A 137 1.74 -11.77 9.04
C VAL A 137 0.63 -12.52 8.30
N PRO A 138 0.18 -13.69 8.79
CA PRO A 138 -0.88 -14.46 8.16
C PRO A 138 -2.24 -13.78 8.38
N GLY A 139 -3.05 -13.71 7.34
CA GLY A 139 -4.38 -13.11 7.42
C GLY A 139 -5.00 -12.87 6.05
N VAL A 140 -6.11 -12.11 6.05
CA VAL A 140 -6.74 -11.61 4.84
C VAL A 140 -6.60 -10.09 4.84
N TYR A 141 -5.98 -9.58 3.78
CA TYR A 141 -5.66 -8.16 3.63
C TYR A 141 -6.33 -7.62 2.39
N LYS A 142 -6.69 -6.34 2.44
CA LYS A 142 -7.10 -5.62 1.24
C LYS A 142 -5.87 -5.20 0.46
N TYR A 143 -6.08 -4.99 -0.83
CA TYR A 143 -5.24 -4.10 -1.60
C TYR A 143 -6.12 -3.18 -2.43
N HIS A 144 -5.65 -1.98 -2.73
CA HIS A 144 -6.41 -1.01 -3.51
C HIS A 144 -5.51 0.02 -4.17
N CYS A 145 -6.06 0.79 -5.12
CA CYS A 145 -5.36 1.93 -5.69
C CYS A 145 -5.12 3.00 -4.59
N SER A 146 -3.91 3.53 -4.52
CA SER A 146 -3.49 4.60 -3.61
C SER A 146 -2.15 5.16 -4.05
N GLY A 147 -1.76 6.32 -3.53
CA GLY A 147 -0.41 6.88 -3.73
C GLY A 147 -0.16 7.52 -5.09
N VAL A 148 -1.20 7.99 -5.78
CA VAL A 148 -1.15 8.62 -7.11
C VAL A 148 -0.91 10.14 -7.11
N ASN A 149 -0.59 10.72 -5.94
CA ASN A 149 -0.47 12.17 -5.73
C ASN A 149 0.89 12.74 -6.16
#